data_AF-A0A1N6EHI4-F1
#
_entry.id   AF-A0A1N6EHI4-F1
#
_cell.length_a   1.000
_cell.length_b   1.000
_cell.length_c   1.000
_cell.angle_alpha   90.00
_cell.angle_beta   90.00
_cell.angle_gamma   90.00
#
_symmetry.space_group_name_H-M   'P 1'
#
loop_
_entity.id
_entity.type
_entity.pdbx_description
1 polymer ?
#
loop_
_entity_poly.entity_id
_entity_poly.type
_entity_poly.pdbx_seq_one_letter_code
_entity_poly.pdbx_strand_id
1 'polypeptide(L)'
;MKNLSASTKGLIFSLLAMGFAFAVYFLFLAKPNYYLVDNPTPETYYFKVNNGEEKVLSAGQYLKVDLNKGKNKIQVFDQNKQMLYDSAFTVNKVRGLLNITHKDYYINNQYYGYGLNKDSLMATKPGLEIDKKLYLGDVKKMNKLYSEDFYYNLDEDYDRVIKNVAKIESRSKIFRKQDFINYYNNYYKF
;
A
#
# COMPACT_ATOMS: atom_id res chain seq x y z
N MET A 1 -24.17 -44.21 21.85
CA MET A 1 -23.36 -42.96 21.84
C MET A 1 -23.95 -42.03 22.90
N LYS A 2 -23.16 -41.54 23.87
CA LYS A 2 -23.67 -40.62 24.92
C LYS A 2 -24.20 -39.35 24.25
N ASN A 3 -25.48 -39.02 24.49
CA ASN A 3 -26.05 -37.76 24.04
C ASN A 3 -25.38 -36.62 24.82
N LEU A 4 -24.70 -35.72 24.09
CA LEU A 4 -24.13 -34.50 24.66
C LEU A 4 -25.25 -33.64 25.27
N SER A 5 -25.01 -33.09 26.46
CA SER A 5 -25.94 -32.16 27.09
C SER A 5 -26.09 -30.88 26.26
N ALA A 6 -27.23 -30.19 26.38
CA ALA A 6 -27.48 -28.94 25.67
C ALA A 6 -26.39 -27.90 25.93
N SER A 7 -25.92 -27.77 27.17
CA SER A 7 -24.83 -26.87 27.56
C SER A 7 -23.52 -27.21 26.86
N THR A 8 -23.20 -28.51 26.72
CA THR A 8 -21.97 -28.96 26.04
C THR A 8 -22.05 -28.68 24.54
N LYS A 9 -23.20 -28.93 23.92
CA LYS A 9 -23.43 -28.58 22.50
C LYS A 9 -23.31 -27.07 22.27
N GLY A 10 -23.90 -26.26 23.15
CA GLY A 10 -23.80 -24.81 23.10
C GLY A 10 -22.36 -24.32 23.15
N LEU A 11 -21.56 -24.83 24.10
CA LEU A 11 -20.14 -24.49 24.21
C LEU A 11 -19.36 -24.86 22.94
N ILE A 12 -19.60 -26.04 22.35
CA ILE A 12 -18.96 -26.46 21.10
C ILE A 12 -19.30 -25.49 19.97
N PHE A 13 -20.59 -25.14 19.80
CA PHE A 13 -21.00 -24.18 18.78
C PHE A 13 -20.38 -22.79 18.99
N SER A 14 -20.30 -22.30 20.23
CA SER A 14 -19.65 -21.03 20.54
C SER A 14 -18.16 -21.04 20.18
N LEU A 15 -17.44 -22.12 20.49
CA LEU A 15 -16.02 -22.26 20.14
C LEU A 15 -15.81 -22.34 18.62
N LEU A 16 -16.69 -23.05 17.89
CA LEU A 16 -16.66 -23.11 16.44
C LEU A 16 -16.94 -21.74 15.81
N ALA A 17 -17.95 -21.02 16.29
CA ALA A 17 -18.27 -19.67 15.82
C ALA A 17 -17.12 -18.70 16.10
N MET A 18 -16.49 -18.79 17.27
CA MET A 18 -15.30 -18.01 17.60
C MET A 18 -14.14 -18.34 16.65
N GLY A 19 -13.82 -19.62 16.46
CA GLY A 19 -12.77 -20.07 15.55
C GLY A 19 -13.01 -19.61 14.11
N PHE A 20 -14.26 -19.67 13.64
CA PHE A 20 -14.65 -19.16 12.33
C PHE A 20 -14.46 -17.64 12.23
N ALA A 21 -14.86 -16.87 13.25
CA ALA A 21 -14.65 -15.43 13.27
C ALA A 21 -13.17 -15.05 13.19
N PHE A 22 -12.30 -15.77 13.92
CA PHE A 22 -10.84 -15.58 13.83
C PHE A 22 -10.29 -15.96 12.46
N ALA A 23 -10.73 -17.09 11.88
CA ALA A 23 -10.33 -17.50 10.54
C ALA A 23 -10.71 -16.43 9.50
N VAL A 24 -11.94 -15.90 9.57
CA VAL A 24 -12.38 -14.82 8.69
C VAL A 24 -11.50 -13.58 8.89
N TYR A 25 -11.21 -13.21 10.14
CA TYR A 25 -10.35 -12.06 10.42
C TYR A 25 -8.95 -12.23 9.82
N PHE A 26 -8.25 -13.31 10.11
CA PHE A 26 -6.87 -13.49 9.68
C PHE A 26 -6.71 -13.78 8.19
N LEU A 27 -7.69 -14.43 7.55
CA LEU A 27 -7.63 -14.73 6.12
C LEU A 27 -8.09 -13.57 5.23
N PHE A 28 -8.99 -12.69 5.71
CA PHE A 28 -9.62 -11.68 4.86
C PHE A 28 -9.54 -10.24 5.37
N LEU A 29 -9.42 -10.00 6.69
CA LEU A 29 -9.46 -8.64 7.25
C LEU A 29 -8.11 -8.16 7.79
N ALA A 30 -7.23 -9.07 8.21
CA ALA A 30 -5.95 -8.73 8.79
C ALA A 30 -5.05 -8.07 7.73
N LYS A 31 -4.75 -6.80 7.95
CA LYS A 31 -3.85 -6.00 7.10
C LYS A 31 -2.40 -6.29 7.52
N PRO A 32 -1.55 -6.83 6.62
CA PRO A 32 -0.17 -7.05 6.98
C PRO A 32 0.55 -5.70 7.16
N ASN A 33 1.42 -5.63 8.16
CA ASN A 33 2.26 -4.48 8.45
C ASN A 33 3.67 -4.78 7.94
N TYR A 34 4.05 -4.12 6.85
CA TYR A 34 5.33 -4.35 6.19
C TYR A 34 5.73 -3.12 5.40
N TYR A 35 7.03 -3.09 5.07
CA TYR A 35 7.63 -2.05 4.26
C TYR A 35 8.08 -2.65 2.94
N LEU A 36 7.98 -1.87 1.87
CA LEU A 36 8.49 -2.24 0.56
C LEU A 36 9.68 -1.37 0.19
N VAL A 37 10.67 -1.94 -0.48
CA VAL A 37 11.62 -1.23 -1.33
C VAL A 37 11.20 -1.49 -2.76
N ASP A 38 11.06 -0.45 -3.57
CA ASP A 38 10.57 -0.57 -4.95
C ASP A 38 11.55 -0.03 -5.99
N ASN A 39 11.61 -0.73 -7.11
CA ASN A 39 12.29 -0.32 -8.32
C ASN A 39 11.30 -0.29 -9.49
N PRO A 40 10.81 0.89 -9.89
CA PRO A 40 9.91 1.04 -11.02
C PRO A 40 10.63 1.17 -12.36
N THR A 41 11.97 1.05 -12.40
CA THR A 41 12.80 1.35 -13.57
C THR A 41 13.35 0.06 -14.20
N PRO A 42 13.93 0.10 -15.42
CA PRO A 42 14.48 -1.08 -16.08
C PRO A 42 15.87 -1.48 -15.58
N GLU A 43 16.53 -0.66 -14.77
CA GLU A 43 17.86 -0.93 -14.24
C GLU A 43 17.81 -1.88 -13.03
N THR A 44 18.95 -2.47 -12.67
CA THR A 44 19.12 -3.25 -11.44
C THR A 44 19.86 -2.42 -10.41
N TYR A 45 19.39 -2.46 -9.17
CA TYR A 45 20.02 -1.79 -8.03
C TYR A 45 20.42 -2.79 -6.96
N TYR A 46 21.46 -2.47 -6.22
CA TYR A 46 21.80 -3.14 -4.97
C TYR A 46 21.57 -2.17 -3.82
N PHE A 47 21.13 -2.66 -2.67
CA PHE A 47 20.91 -1.81 -1.52
C PHE A 47 21.13 -2.54 -0.21
N LYS A 48 21.46 -1.78 0.84
CA LYS A 48 21.58 -2.25 2.22
C LYS A 48 20.75 -1.36 3.11
N VAL A 49 19.98 -1.95 4.01
CA VAL A 49 19.21 -1.23 5.02
C VAL A 49 19.87 -1.46 6.38
N ASN A 50 20.07 -0.40 7.15
CA ASN A 50 20.62 -0.44 8.51
C ASN A 50 21.94 -1.24 8.63
N ASN A 51 22.84 -1.10 7.64
CA ASN A 51 24.10 -1.87 7.53
C ASN A 51 23.90 -3.40 7.50
N GLY A 52 22.71 -3.87 7.17
CA GLY A 52 22.41 -5.29 6.98
C GLY A 52 22.95 -5.85 5.67
N GLU A 53 22.43 -7.02 5.30
CA GLU A 53 22.81 -7.72 4.07
C GLU A 53 22.47 -6.90 2.81
N GLU A 54 23.33 -7.04 1.79
CA GLU A 54 23.08 -6.50 0.46
C GLU A 54 21.93 -7.27 -0.20
N LYS A 55 20.93 -6.53 -0.67
CA LYS A 55 19.81 -7.05 -1.44
C LYS A 55 19.89 -6.51 -2.86
N VAL A 56 19.42 -7.30 -3.83
CA VAL A 56 19.31 -6.92 -5.23
C VAL A 56 17.85 -6.66 -5.58
N LEU A 57 17.61 -5.62 -6.38
CA LEU A 57 16.29 -5.27 -6.88
C LEU A 57 16.36 -5.06 -8.39
N SER A 58 15.84 -6.04 -9.15
CA SER A 58 15.85 -5.99 -10.61
C SER A 58 14.71 -5.12 -11.15
N ALA A 59 14.68 -4.96 -12.47
CA ALA A 59 13.70 -4.17 -13.18
C ALA A 59 12.25 -4.45 -12.74
N GLY A 60 11.53 -3.40 -12.36
CA GLY A 60 10.10 -3.49 -12.02
C GLY A 60 9.79 -4.30 -10.75
N GLN A 61 10.78 -4.69 -9.95
CA GLN A 61 10.58 -5.48 -8.73
C GLN A 61 10.38 -4.61 -7.49
N TYR A 62 9.68 -5.16 -6.50
CA TYR A 62 9.69 -4.70 -5.12
C TYR A 62 10.08 -5.84 -4.19
N LEU A 63 10.61 -5.50 -3.01
CA LEU A 63 10.95 -6.45 -1.96
C LEU A 63 10.44 -5.98 -0.61
N LYS A 64 9.95 -6.92 0.20
CA LYS A 64 9.62 -6.67 1.60
C LYS A 64 10.90 -6.53 2.41
N VAL A 65 10.94 -5.53 3.28
CA VAL A 65 12.06 -5.27 4.17
C VAL A 65 11.59 -4.98 5.58
N ASP A 66 12.45 -5.33 6.53
CA ASP A 66 12.24 -5.03 7.93
C ASP A 66 12.84 -3.66 8.26
N LEU A 67 12.01 -2.74 8.73
CA LEU A 67 12.41 -1.42 9.20
C LEU A 67 12.05 -1.27 10.67
N ASN A 68 12.90 -0.56 11.42
CA ASN A 68 12.62 -0.24 12.81
C ASN A 68 11.81 1.05 12.89
N LYS A 69 10.95 1.20 13.89
CA LYS A 69 10.36 2.51 14.19
C LYS A 69 11.48 3.48 14.60
N GLY A 70 11.43 4.71 14.12
CA GLY A 70 12.47 5.72 14.33
C GLY A 70 13.47 5.77 13.16
N LYS A 71 14.73 6.09 13.47
CA LYS A 71 15.75 6.36 12.46
C LYS A 71 16.26 5.06 11.83
N ASN A 72 16.27 5.04 10.50
CA ASN A 72 16.86 3.98 9.68
C ASN A 72 17.86 4.59 8.70
N LYS A 73 18.71 3.75 8.13
CA LYS A 73 19.67 4.10 7.08
C LYS A 73 19.50 3.20 5.87
N ILE A 74 19.85 3.72 4.69
CA ILE A 74 19.91 2.95 3.45
C ILE A 74 21.11 3.39 2.62
N GLN A 75 21.79 2.42 2.06
CA GLN A 75 22.81 2.60 1.04
C GLN A 75 22.32 1.99 -0.25
N VAL A 76 22.43 2.71 -1.36
CA VAL A 76 21.99 2.26 -2.68
C VAL A 76 23.14 2.34 -3.67
N PHE A 77 23.27 1.30 -4.48
CA PHE A 77 24.32 1.12 -5.46
C PHE A 77 23.70 0.84 -6.83
N ASP A 78 24.40 1.23 -7.89
CA ASP A 78 24.03 0.94 -9.26
C ASP A 78 24.33 -0.52 -9.66
N GLN A 79 24.04 -0.87 -10.91
CA GLN A 79 24.32 -2.19 -11.48
C GLN A 79 25.80 -2.60 -11.43
N ASN A 80 26.72 -1.63 -11.40
CA ASN A 80 28.17 -1.84 -11.32
C ASN A 80 28.67 -1.86 -9.86
N LYS A 81 27.75 -1.86 -8.88
CA LYS A 81 28.01 -1.73 -7.44
C LYS A 81 28.72 -0.44 -7.03
N GLN A 82 28.63 0.60 -7.84
CA GLN A 82 29.04 1.95 -7.46
C GLN A 82 27.97 2.56 -6.57
N MET A 83 28.37 3.16 -5.44
CA MET A 83 27.44 3.78 -4.50
C MET A 83 26.79 5.01 -5.14
N LEU A 84 25.47 5.00 -5.23
CA LEU A 84 24.68 6.14 -5.68
C LEU A 84 24.46 7.13 -4.53
N TYR A 85 24.08 6.62 -3.35
CA TYR A 85 23.93 7.43 -2.14
C TYR A 85 23.88 6.58 -0.87
N ASP A 86 24.11 7.27 0.26
CA ASP A 86 23.87 6.80 1.63
C ASP A 86 22.96 7.83 2.31
N SER A 87 21.82 7.39 2.82
CA SER A 87 20.80 8.28 3.38
C SER A 87 20.16 7.72 4.65
N ALA A 88 19.62 8.62 5.46
CA ALA A 88 18.86 8.27 6.66
C ALA A 88 17.43 8.81 6.56
N PHE A 89 16.49 8.05 7.11
CA PHE A 89 15.06 8.39 7.09
C PHE A 89 14.39 7.92 8.39
N THR A 90 13.23 8.49 8.69
CA THR A 90 12.48 8.19 9.93
C THR A 90 11.18 7.48 9.59
N VAL A 91 10.96 6.34 10.24
CA VAL A 91 9.76 5.50 10.13
C VAL A 91 8.88 5.79 11.34
N ASN A 92 7.66 6.29 11.13
CA ASN A 92 6.72 6.54 12.23
C ASN A 92 5.57 5.54 12.24
N LYS A 93 5.20 5.01 11.08
CA LYS A 93 4.11 4.05 10.90
C LYS A 93 4.64 2.65 10.65
N VAL A 94 3.75 1.67 10.79
CA VAL A 94 4.01 0.23 10.62
C VAL A 94 3.94 -0.26 9.16
N ARG A 95 3.91 0.69 8.22
CA ARG A 95 3.90 0.44 6.77
C ARG A 95 4.52 1.61 6.04
N GLY A 96 5.14 1.34 4.91
CA GLY A 96 5.74 2.38 4.08
C GLY A 96 6.40 1.84 2.82
N LEU A 97 6.85 2.77 1.99
CA LEU A 97 7.54 2.52 0.74
C LEU A 97 8.87 3.27 0.72
N LEU A 98 9.93 2.54 0.39
CA LEU A 98 11.25 3.05 0.05
C LEU A 98 11.38 3.12 -1.47
N ASN A 99 11.40 4.35 -1.99
CA ASN A 99 11.62 4.68 -3.39
C ASN A 99 13.11 4.91 -3.62
N ILE A 100 13.85 3.83 -3.90
CA ILE A 100 15.31 3.92 -4.03
C ILE A 100 15.75 4.62 -5.31
N THR A 101 14.87 4.71 -6.29
CA THR A 101 15.14 5.32 -7.60
C THR A 101 14.74 6.79 -7.68
N HIS A 102 14.14 7.35 -6.61
CA HIS A 102 13.57 8.71 -6.58
C HIS A 102 12.61 9.02 -7.75
N LYS A 103 11.93 8.00 -8.27
CA LYS A 103 10.97 8.15 -9.37
C LYS A 103 9.63 8.64 -8.85
N ASP A 104 8.79 9.08 -9.76
CA ASP A 104 7.47 9.59 -9.43
C ASP A 104 6.51 8.44 -9.10
N TYR A 105 5.90 8.53 -7.92
CA TYR A 105 4.74 7.75 -7.52
C TYR A 105 3.55 8.66 -7.29
N TYR A 106 2.38 8.06 -7.30
CA TYR A 106 1.11 8.75 -7.21
C TYR A 106 0.30 8.13 -6.08
N ILE A 107 -0.07 8.95 -5.11
CA ILE A 107 -0.97 8.56 -4.03
C ILE A 107 -2.36 9.08 -4.41
N ASN A 108 -3.26 8.16 -4.73
CA ASN A 108 -4.65 8.49 -5.03
C ASN A 108 -5.52 8.24 -3.80
N ASN A 109 -6.52 9.08 -3.54
CA ASN A 109 -7.59 8.81 -2.59
C ASN A 109 -8.86 8.34 -3.31
N GLN A 110 -9.32 7.13 -2.99
CA GLN A 110 -10.62 6.63 -3.42
C GLN A 110 -11.67 6.90 -2.35
N TYR A 111 -12.80 7.48 -2.75
CA TYR A 111 -13.95 7.74 -1.89
C TYR A 111 -14.97 6.61 -1.91
N TYR A 112 -15.51 6.31 -0.75
CA TYR A 112 -16.51 5.28 -0.49
C TYR A 112 -17.64 5.82 0.39
N GLY A 113 -18.88 5.35 0.21
CA GLY A 113 -20.05 5.92 0.89
C GLY A 113 -21.35 5.71 0.12
N TYR A 114 -22.47 5.75 0.82
CA TYR A 114 -23.80 5.75 0.21
C TYR A 114 -24.13 7.14 -0.38
N GLY A 115 -24.74 7.19 -1.58
CA GLY A 115 -25.13 8.45 -2.23
C GLY A 115 -23.97 9.29 -2.79
N LEU A 116 -22.78 8.70 -2.97
CA LEU A 116 -21.62 9.40 -3.52
C LEU A 116 -21.83 9.86 -4.96
N ASN A 117 -21.79 11.17 -5.18
CA ASN A 117 -21.56 11.74 -6.50
C ASN A 117 -20.05 11.84 -6.77
N LYS A 118 -19.49 10.80 -7.41
CA LYS A 118 -18.05 10.70 -7.71
C LYS A 118 -17.56 11.87 -8.56
N ASP A 119 -18.34 12.27 -9.57
CA ASP A 119 -17.96 13.34 -10.50
C ASP A 119 -17.86 14.69 -9.79
N SER A 120 -18.81 14.97 -8.88
CA SER A 120 -18.77 16.17 -8.04
C SER A 120 -17.54 16.18 -7.13
N LEU A 121 -17.23 15.06 -6.47
CA LEU A 121 -16.05 14.98 -5.61
C LEU A 121 -14.74 15.15 -6.40
N MET A 122 -14.66 14.58 -7.60
CA MET A 122 -13.49 14.74 -8.46
C MET A 122 -13.33 16.17 -8.97
N ALA A 123 -14.42 16.83 -9.35
CA ALA A 123 -14.41 18.19 -9.87
C ALA A 123 -14.03 19.24 -8.81
N THR A 124 -14.27 18.96 -7.52
CA THR A 124 -13.86 19.87 -6.42
C THR A 124 -12.36 19.84 -6.11
N LYS A 125 -11.61 18.90 -6.71
CA LYS A 125 -10.19 18.74 -6.48
C LYS A 125 -9.40 19.26 -7.68
N PRO A 126 -8.23 19.88 -7.47
CA PRO A 126 -7.44 20.45 -8.55
C PRO A 126 -6.94 19.39 -9.56
N GLY A 127 -6.91 18.12 -9.15
CA GLY A 127 -6.30 17.06 -9.95
C GLY A 127 -4.78 17.21 -10.03
N LEU A 128 -4.18 16.47 -10.95
CA LEU A 128 -2.75 16.50 -11.22
C LEU A 128 -2.51 16.27 -12.71
N GLU A 129 -1.59 17.05 -13.28
CA GLU A 129 -1.14 16.82 -14.65
C GLU A 129 -0.04 15.76 -14.68
N ILE A 130 -0.20 14.77 -15.55
CA ILE A 130 0.80 13.74 -15.85
C ILE A 130 0.91 13.66 -17.37
N ASP A 131 2.11 13.86 -17.91
CA ASP A 131 2.37 13.81 -19.35
C ASP A 131 1.43 14.69 -20.20
N LYS A 132 1.15 15.92 -19.72
CA LYS A 132 0.24 16.88 -20.37
C LYS A 132 -1.23 16.45 -20.41
N LYS A 133 -1.61 15.41 -19.67
CA LYS A 133 -3.01 15.01 -19.43
C LYS A 133 -3.39 15.32 -17.99
N LEU A 134 -4.51 16.02 -17.81
CA LEU A 134 -5.07 16.32 -16.49
C LEU A 134 -5.84 15.10 -15.95
N TYR A 135 -5.47 14.64 -14.76
CA TYR A 135 -6.16 13.60 -14.02
C TYR A 135 -6.88 14.24 -12.83
N LEU A 136 -8.21 14.23 -12.86
CA LEU A 136 -9.03 14.87 -11.81
C LEU A 136 -9.08 14.02 -10.54
N GLY A 137 -9.44 14.63 -9.41
CA GLY A 137 -9.56 13.95 -8.13
C GLY A 137 -8.40 14.24 -7.17
N ASP A 138 -8.42 13.53 -6.04
CA ASP A 138 -7.49 13.72 -4.92
C ASP A 138 -6.26 12.81 -5.08
N VAL A 139 -5.41 13.20 -6.02
CA VAL A 139 -4.14 12.53 -6.34
C VAL A 139 -2.96 13.45 -6.02
N LYS A 140 -1.88 12.88 -5.47
CA LYS A 140 -0.65 13.60 -5.13
C LYS A 140 0.57 12.88 -5.68
N LYS A 141 1.48 13.63 -6.29
CA LYS A 141 2.80 13.14 -6.71
C LYS A 141 3.75 13.08 -5.53
N MET A 142 4.58 12.04 -5.46
CA MET A 142 5.69 11.94 -4.52
C MET A 142 6.92 11.30 -5.16
N ASN A 143 8.11 11.77 -4.77
CA ASN A 143 9.40 11.26 -5.22
C ASN A 143 10.46 11.19 -4.09
N LYS A 144 10.05 11.43 -2.84
CA LYS A 144 10.89 11.28 -1.64
C LYS A 144 11.34 9.83 -1.45
N LEU A 145 12.49 9.64 -0.81
CA LEU A 145 13.08 8.33 -0.51
C LEU A 145 12.12 7.43 0.27
N TYR A 146 11.44 7.96 1.29
CA TYR A 146 10.56 7.18 2.17
C TYR A 146 9.18 7.82 2.28
N SER A 147 8.13 7.01 2.18
CA SER A 147 6.74 7.45 2.30
C SER A 147 5.89 6.50 3.12
N GLU A 148 4.99 7.07 3.92
CA GLU A 148 4.02 6.37 4.75
C GLU A 148 2.65 7.06 4.71
N ASP A 149 2.42 7.89 3.69
CA ASP A 149 1.22 8.73 3.52
C ASP A 149 0.12 8.04 2.69
N PHE A 150 0.05 6.72 2.76
CA PHE A 150 -0.92 5.90 2.04
C PHE A 150 -1.46 4.76 2.92
N TYR A 151 -2.65 4.27 2.58
CA TYR A 151 -3.28 3.15 3.27
C TYR A 151 -2.92 1.82 2.61
N TYR A 152 -3.04 1.70 1.29
CA TYR A 152 -2.67 0.51 0.50
C TYR A 152 -1.31 0.67 -0.16
N ASN A 153 -0.45 -0.33 -0.01
CA ASN A 153 0.87 -0.37 -0.65
C ASN A 153 0.76 -0.78 -2.14
N LEU A 154 1.90 -0.82 -2.85
CA LEU A 154 1.96 -1.15 -4.29
C LEU A 154 1.36 -2.54 -4.60
N ASP A 155 1.55 -3.50 -3.71
CA ASP A 155 1.12 -4.90 -3.84
C ASP A 155 -0.28 -5.18 -3.27
N GLU A 156 -1.01 -4.15 -2.83
CA GLU A 156 -2.36 -4.29 -2.24
C GLU A 156 -3.43 -3.62 -3.08
N ASP A 157 -4.53 -4.30 -3.38
CA ASP A 157 -5.67 -3.66 -4.04
C ASP A 157 -6.57 -2.87 -3.08
N TYR A 158 -7.29 -1.90 -3.65
CA TYR A 158 -8.41 -1.26 -2.98
C TYR A 158 -9.48 -2.29 -2.61
N ASP A 159 -10.06 -2.15 -1.42
CA ASP A 159 -11.26 -2.91 -1.07
C ASP A 159 -12.37 -2.63 -2.10
N ARG A 160 -12.97 -3.70 -2.64
CA ARG A 160 -14.09 -3.60 -3.59
C ARG A 160 -15.35 -3.04 -2.92
N VAL A 161 -15.54 -3.39 -1.64
CA VAL A 161 -16.67 -2.97 -0.81
C VAL A 161 -16.13 -2.68 0.58
N ILE A 162 -16.53 -1.55 1.16
CA ILE A 162 -16.27 -1.25 2.57
C ILE A 162 -17.58 -1.33 3.36
N LYS A 163 -17.49 -1.70 4.65
CA LYS A 163 -18.68 -1.91 5.51
C LYS A 163 -19.48 -0.60 5.69
N ASN A 164 -20.81 -0.69 5.52
CA ASN A 164 -21.85 0.28 5.93
C ASN A 164 -21.36 1.69 6.27
N VAL A 165 -21.02 2.45 5.23
CA VAL A 165 -20.59 3.83 5.35
C VAL A 165 -21.79 4.76 5.13
N ALA A 166 -22.46 5.07 6.25
CA ALA A 166 -23.42 6.18 6.33
C ALA A 166 -22.75 7.54 6.10
N LYS A 167 -21.41 7.61 6.14
CA LYS A 167 -20.59 8.80 5.90
C LYS A 167 -19.58 8.52 4.77
N ILE A 168 -19.21 9.56 4.04
CA ILE A 168 -18.16 9.47 3.02
C ILE A 168 -16.81 9.21 3.71
N GLU A 169 -16.16 8.12 3.37
CA GLU A 169 -14.79 7.81 3.77
C GLU A 169 -13.87 7.80 2.55
N SER A 170 -12.57 8.04 2.78
CA SER A 170 -11.55 7.83 1.77
C SER A 170 -10.48 6.86 2.24
N ARG A 171 -9.85 6.19 1.27
CA ARG A 171 -8.64 5.40 1.48
C ARG A 171 -7.63 5.77 0.39
N SER A 172 -6.36 5.86 0.78
CA SER A 172 -5.27 6.14 -0.15
C SER A 172 -4.58 4.86 -0.63
N LYS A 173 -4.19 4.80 -1.90
CA LYS A 173 -3.26 3.79 -2.43
C LYS A 173 -2.12 4.48 -3.16
N ILE A 174 -0.90 3.97 -2.97
CA ILE A 174 0.27 4.37 -3.73
C ILE A 174 0.39 3.55 -5.03
N PHE A 175 0.80 4.21 -6.10
CA PHE A 175 0.95 3.64 -7.44
C PHE A 175 2.25 4.09 -8.08
N ARG A 176 2.86 3.22 -8.88
CA ARG A 176 3.80 3.67 -9.92
C ARG A 176 3.02 4.45 -10.98
N LYS A 177 3.73 5.27 -11.76
CA LYS A 177 3.12 6.13 -12.80
C LYS A 177 2.15 5.39 -13.73
N GLN A 178 2.61 4.34 -14.40
CA GLN A 178 1.79 3.64 -15.38
C GLN A 178 0.61 2.90 -14.72
N ASP A 179 0.83 2.34 -13.53
CA ASP A 179 -0.22 1.65 -12.77
C ASP A 179 -1.33 2.61 -12.36
N PHE A 180 -0.99 3.85 -11.96
CA PHE A 180 -1.98 4.89 -11.68
C PHE A 180 -2.79 5.23 -12.93
N ILE A 181 -2.13 5.45 -14.08
CA ILE A 181 -2.81 5.78 -15.33
C ILE A 181 -3.78 4.66 -15.73
N ASN A 182 -3.33 3.41 -15.65
CA ASN A 182 -4.15 2.24 -15.96
C ASN A 182 -5.34 2.12 -15.00
N TYR A 183 -5.10 2.27 -13.69
CA TYR A 183 -6.15 2.29 -12.68
C TYR A 183 -7.18 3.39 -12.97
N TYR A 184 -6.72 4.61 -13.24
CA TYR A 184 -7.59 5.77 -13.46
C TYR A 184 -8.50 5.55 -14.68
N ASN A 185 -7.95 5.14 -15.82
CA ASN A 185 -8.71 4.90 -17.03
C ASN A 185 -9.73 3.75 -16.82
N ASN A 186 -9.33 2.67 -16.16
CA ASN A 186 -10.22 1.54 -15.91
C ASN A 186 -11.35 1.86 -14.92
N TYR A 187 -11.02 2.57 -13.83
CA TYR A 187 -11.98 2.85 -12.75
C TYR A 187 -12.96 3.96 -13.11
N TYR A 188 -12.48 5.03 -13.76
CA TYR A 188 -13.30 6.17 -14.15
C TYR A 188 -13.84 6.10 -15.58
N LYS A 189 -13.40 5.11 -16.38
CA LYS A 189 -13.84 4.87 -17.76
C LYS A 189 -13.67 6.06 -18.71
N PHE A 190 -12.54 6.77 -18.57
CA PHE A 190 -12.10 7.80 -19.52
C PHE A 190 -11.23 7.22 -20.63
#